data_AF-A0ABD3Q0D9-F1
#
_entry.id   AF-A0ABD3Q0D9-F1
#
_cell.length_a   1.000
_cell.length_b   1.000
_cell.length_c   1.000
_cell.angle_alpha   90.00
_cell.angle_beta   90.00
_cell.angle_gamma   90.00
#
_symmetry.space_group_name_H-M   'P 1'
#
loop_
_entity.id
_entity.type
_entity.pdbx_description
1 polymer ?
#
loop_
_entity_poly.entity_id
_entity_poly.type
_entity_poly.pdbx_seq_one_letter_code
_entity_poly.pdbx_strand_id
1 'polypeptide(L)'
;MKLVQIACLSVGMIMCTSVRAFSPSLQSRICNKAVELHATSAETEAERLRAKARELMAQVKQQEDDLHNNIMAKKRSRDAHIDQIISELFPTNNEGDTGDLVSRLRNKRLAAEVLVQIVERLHQRTRVADKKEPELASCTDQLIEAAAILDQEFVNQKTRCGDKITHADLVHWGGGNVSGILKDKDKDLAREYDEQFQKRLESFYDAAVKKHTRDEVDSRGWMDGDAWKP
;
A
#
# COMPACT_ATOMS: atom_id res chain seq x y z
N MET A 1 -10.79 -21.14 -31.79
CA MET A 1 -10.99 -19.70 -31.49
C MET A 1 -12.05 -19.59 -30.40
N LYS A 2 -11.68 -19.28 -29.17
CA LYS A 2 -12.61 -19.17 -28.03
C LYS A 2 -12.80 -17.68 -27.71
N LEU A 3 -14.03 -17.20 -27.90
CA LEU A 3 -14.48 -15.87 -27.50
C LEU A 3 -14.50 -15.78 -25.97
N VAL A 4 -13.73 -14.85 -25.41
CA VAL A 4 -13.78 -14.50 -23.98
C VAL A 4 -14.74 -13.32 -23.84
N GLN A 5 -15.86 -13.59 -23.17
CA GLN A 5 -16.92 -12.64 -22.88
C GLN A 5 -16.52 -11.82 -21.65
N ILE A 6 -16.22 -10.54 -21.84
CA ILE A 6 -15.91 -9.61 -20.74
C ILE A 6 -17.26 -9.14 -20.17
N ALA A 7 -17.56 -9.59 -18.95
CA ALA A 7 -18.71 -9.12 -18.19
C ALA A 7 -18.41 -7.72 -17.62
N CYS A 8 -19.13 -6.72 -18.11
CA CYS A 8 -19.20 -5.39 -17.50
C CYS A 8 -19.90 -5.49 -16.13
N LEU A 9 -19.15 -5.26 -15.05
CA LEU A 9 -19.71 -5.05 -13.72
C LEU A 9 -20.13 -3.57 -13.60
N SER A 10 -21.42 -3.32 -13.70
CA SER A 10 -22.06 -2.05 -13.38
C SER A 10 -21.99 -1.81 -11.87
N VAL A 11 -21.28 -0.75 -11.47
CA VAL A 11 -21.26 -0.24 -10.10
C VAL A 11 -22.62 0.38 -9.80
N GLY A 12 -23.41 -0.28 -8.96
CA GLY A 12 -24.71 0.20 -8.50
C GLY A 12 -24.59 1.40 -7.57
N MET A 13 -25.29 2.49 -7.91
CA MET A 13 -25.53 3.62 -7.01
C MET A 13 -26.29 3.15 -5.77
N ILE A 14 -25.70 3.35 -4.59
CA ILE A 14 -26.41 3.23 -3.31
C ILE A 14 -27.12 4.57 -3.08
N MET A 15 -28.44 4.57 -3.27
CA MET A 15 -29.33 5.69 -2.94
C MET A 15 -29.46 5.82 -1.41
N CYS A 16 -29.12 7.00 -0.88
CA CYS A 16 -29.38 7.40 0.50
C CYS A 16 -30.89 7.42 0.78
N THR A 17 -31.39 6.47 1.57
CA THR A 17 -32.75 6.50 2.11
C THR A 17 -32.83 7.40 3.34
N SER A 18 -33.81 8.30 3.32
CA SER A 18 -34.07 9.35 4.29
C SER A 18 -34.31 8.85 5.73
N VAL A 19 -33.80 9.59 6.69
CA VAL A 19 -34.06 9.44 8.13
C VAL A 19 -35.52 9.79 8.41
N ARG A 20 -36.32 8.82 8.86
CA ARG A 20 -37.63 9.09 9.48
C ARG A 20 -37.41 9.39 10.96
N ALA A 21 -37.75 10.61 11.36
CA ALA A 21 -37.83 11.01 12.76
C ALA A 21 -38.84 10.13 13.50
N PHE A 22 -38.38 9.47 14.57
CA PHE A 22 -39.20 8.69 15.48
C PHE A 22 -39.84 9.65 16.49
N SER A 23 -41.16 9.74 16.50
CA SER A 23 -41.92 10.50 17.49
C SER A 23 -42.36 9.55 18.62
N PRO A 24 -42.09 9.83 19.90
CA PRO A 24 -42.58 8.99 20.98
C PRO A 24 -43.99 9.44 21.36
N SER A 25 -45.01 8.65 21.00
CA SER A 25 -46.32 8.76 21.64
C SER A 25 -46.33 7.93 22.92
N LEU A 26 -46.40 8.64 24.04
CA LEU A 26 -46.71 8.09 25.36
C LEU A 26 -48.11 7.46 25.36
N GLN A 27 -48.20 6.33 26.07
CA GLN A 27 -49.39 5.67 26.64
C GLN A 27 -49.78 4.32 26.01
N SER A 28 -49.11 3.25 26.46
CA SER A 28 -49.82 2.00 26.72
C SER A 28 -49.76 1.70 28.23
N ARG A 29 -50.94 1.68 28.84
CA ARG A 29 -51.16 1.23 30.21
C ARG A 29 -50.55 -0.15 30.41
N ILE A 30 -49.75 -0.23 31.46
CA ILE A 30 -49.16 -1.45 31.99
C ILE A 30 -50.28 -2.40 32.43
N CYS A 31 -50.49 -3.49 31.71
CA CYS A 31 -51.17 -4.69 32.20
C CYS A 31 -50.09 -5.69 32.62
N ASN A 32 -49.67 -5.65 33.88
CA ASN A 32 -48.68 -6.54 34.48
C ASN A 32 -49.27 -7.92 34.85
N LYS A 33 -49.71 -8.71 33.87
CA LYS A 33 -50.03 -10.13 34.09
C LYS A 33 -49.72 -10.97 32.84
N ALA A 34 -48.43 -11.19 32.56
CA ALA A 34 -47.91 -12.34 31.78
C ALA A 34 -46.36 -12.34 31.59
N VAL A 35 -45.56 -11.62 32.39
CA VAL A 35 -44.10 -11.51 32.12
C VAL A 35 -43.24 -12.56 32.84
N GLU A 36 -43.79 -13.31 33.80
CA GLU A 36 -42.97 -14.16 34.68
C GLU A 36 -42.62 -15.56 34.15
N LEU A 37 -42.98 -15.94 32.90
CA LEU A 37 -42.66 -17.28 32.36
C LEU A 37 -41.69 -17.29 31.16
N HIS A 38 -41.22 -16.13 30.68
CA HIS A 38 -40.28 -16.06 29.54
C HIS A 38 -38.88 -15.52 29.89
N ALA A 39 -38.65 -15.02 31.11
CA ALA A 39 -37.36 -14.44 31.50
C ALA A 39 -36.20 -15.46 31.45
N THR A 40 -36.42 -16.70 31.90
CA THR A 40 -35.39 -17.76 31.91
C THR A 40 -35.05 -18.27 30.50
N SER A 41 -36.02 -18.27 29.59
CA SER A 41 -35.79 -18.64 28.17
C SER A 41 -35.12 -17.50 27.38
N ALA A 42 -35.37 -16.24 27.74
CA ALA A 42 -34.77 -15.08 27.08
C ALA A 42 -33.32 -14.85 27.53
N GLU A 43 -33.00 -15.09 28.81
CA GLU A 43 -31.63 -15.03 29.32
C GLU A 43 -30.74 -16.10 28.66
N THR A 44 -31.26 -17.32 28.49
CA THR A 44 -30.56 -18.41 27.79
C THR A 44 -30.40 -18.14 26.28
N GLU A 45 -31.39 -17.51 25.64
CA GLU A 45 -31.25 -17.07 24.24
C GLU A 45 -30.23 -15.93 24.09
N ALA A 46 -30.23 -14.94 25.00
CA ALA A 46 -29.26 -13.85 24.99
C ALA A 46 -27.83 -14.37 25.22
N GLU A 47 -27.64 -15.35 26.10
CA GLU A 47 -26.36 -16.05 26.28
C GLU A 47 -25.93 -16.80 25.03
N ARG A 48 -26.85 -17.52 24.37
CA ARG A 48 -26.59 -18.19 23.08
C ARG A 48 -26.15 -17.19 22.00
N LEU A 49 -26.81 -16.04 21.91
CA LEU A 49 -26.46 -14.99 20.96
C LEU A 49 -25.08 -14.39 21.26
N ARG A 50 -24.75 -14.15 22.53
CA ARG A 50 -23.41 -13.69 22.93
C ARG A 50 -22.33 -14.73 22.64
N ALA A 51 -22.61 -16.01 22.88
CA ALA A 51 -21.70 -17.11 22.54
C ALA A 51 -21.45 -17.17 21.04
N LYS A 52 -22.51 -17.12 20.23
CA LYS A 52 -22.41 -17.07 18.77
C LYS A 52 -21.69 -15.82 18.27
N ALA A 53 -21.90 -14.67 18.90
CA ALA A 53 -21.20 -13.44 18.55
C ALA A 53 -19.69 -13.57 18.82
N ARG A 54 -19.29 -14.16 19.96
CA ARG A 54 -17.88 -14.44 20.27
C ARG A 54 -17.27 -15.43 19.29
N GLU A 55 -18.01 -16.47 18.92
CA GLU A 55 -17.57 -17.45 17.92
C GLU A 55 -17.36 -16.79 16.55
N LEU A 56 -18.31 -15.99 16.08
CA LEU A 56 -18.19 -15.25 14.81
C LEU A 56 -17.01 -14.26 14.85
N MET A 57 -16.80 -13.55 15.96
CA MET A 57 -15.63 -12.68 16.12
C MET A 57 -14.32 -13.47 16.07
N ALA A 58 -14.26 -14.64 16.69
CA ALA A 58 -13.08 -15.51 16.62
C ALA A 58 -12.84 -16.02 15.19
N GLN A 59 -13.90 -16.37 14.45
CA GLN A 59 -13.80 -16.78 13.04
C GLN A 59 -13.31 -15.64 12.15
N VAL A 60 -13.84 -14.42 12.32
CA VAL A 60 -13.38 -13.25 11.56
C VAL A 60 -11.91 -12.98 11.84
N LYS A 61 -11.49 -12.97 13.11
CA LYS A 61 -10.10 -12.79 13.48
C LYS A 61 -9.20 -13.85 12.85
N GLN A 62 -9.59 -15.12 12.89
CA GLN A 62 -8.83 -16.20 12.27
C GLN A 62 -8.72 -16.01 10.74
N GLN A 63 -9.79 -15.60 10.07
CA GLN A 63 -9.76 -15.32 8.63
C GLN A 63 -8.87 -14.12 8.29
N GLU A 64 -8.85 -13.08 9.12
CA GLU A 64 -7.95 -11.94 8.98
C GLU A 64 -6.49 -12.35 9.16
N ASP A 65 -6.18 -13.16 10.18
CA ASP A 65 -4.84 -13.70 10.42
C ASP A 65 -4.39 -14.59 9.25
N ASP A 66 -5.27 -15.47 8.75
CA ASP A 66 -4.98 -16.33 7.59
C ASP A 66 -4.75 -15.51 6.31
N LEU A 67 -5.56 -14.48 6.07
CA LEU A 67 -5.38 -13.56 4.95
C LEU A 67 -4.05 -12.80 5.06
N HIS A 68 -3.72 -12.29 6.25
CA HIS A 68 -2.46 -11.60 6.51
C HIS A 68 -1.27 -12.53 6.24
N ASN A 69 -1.30 -13.76 6.77
CA ASN A 69 -0.28 -14.78 6.55
C ASN A 69 -0.12 -15.11 5.06
N ASN A 70 -1.21 -15.25 4.32
CA ASN A 70 -1.19 -15.51 2.87
C ASN A 70 -0.53 -14.34 2.11
N ILE A 71 -0.90 -13.10 2.43
CA ILE A 71 -0.31 -11.90 1.82
C ILE A 71 1.19 -11.83 2.11
N MET A 72 1.60 -12.09 3.35
CA MET A 72 3.01 -12.10 3.74
C MET A 72 3.80 -13.22 3.06
N ALA A 73 3.22 -14.41 2.92
CA ALA A 73 3.84 -15.53 2.20
C ALA A 73 4.04 -15.19 0.70
N LYS A 74 3.02 -14.62 0.06
CA LYS A 74 3.11 -14.15 -1.33
C LYS A 74 4.16 -13.06 -1.49
N LYS A 75 4.21 -12.09 -0.57
CA LYS A 75 5.23 -11.04 -0.56
C LYS A 75 6.63 -11.66 -0.48
N ARG A 76 6.88 -12.56 0.48
CA ARG A 76 8.17 -13.26 0.62
C ARG A 76 8.56 -14.02 -0.64
N SER A 77 7.62 -14.70 -1.29
CA SER A 77 7.89 -15.41 -2.54
C SER A 77 8.27 -14.47 -3.68
N ARG A 78 7.60 -13.32 -3.81
CA ARG A 78 7.97 -12.31 -4.81
C ARG A 78 9.34 -11.72 -4.49
N ASP A 79 9.56 -11.33 -3.23
CA ASP A 79 10.82 -10.74 -2.79
C ASP A 79 11.99 -11.72 -3.03
N ALA A 80 11.79 -13.02 -2.76
CA ALA A 80 12.78 -14.06 -3.06
C ALA A 80 13.07 -14.20 -4.56
N HIS A 81 12.05 -14.08 -5.41
CA HIS A 81 12.23 -14.09 -6.86
C HIS A 81 13.02 -12.86 -7.34
N ILE A 82 12.69 -11.67 -6.83
CA ILE A 82 13.45 -10.45 -7.12
C ILE A 82 14.88 -10.57 -6.60
N ASP A 83 15.07 -11.17 -5.42
CA ASP A 83 16.38 -11.40 -4.83
C ASP A 83 17.27 -12.28 -5.70
N GLN A 84 16.66 -13.30 -6.34
CA GLN A 84 17.33 -14.13 -7.33
C GLN A 84 17.73 -13.30 -8.56
N ILE A 85 16.83 -12.48 -9.10
CA ILE A 85 17.15 -11.62 -10.26
C ILE A 85 18.29 -10.66 -9.92
N ILE A 86 18.30 -10.09 -8.72
CA ILE A 86 19.39 -9.23 -8.23
C ILE A 86 20.71 -9.99 -8.22
N SER A 87 20.74 -11.22 -7.68
CA SER A 87 21.98 -12.03 -7.64
C SER A 87 22.54 -12.34 -9.04
N GLU A 88 21.65 -12.50 -10.01
CA GLU A 88 22.04 -12.74 -11.41
C GLU A 88 22.48 -11.45 -12.12
N LEU A 89 21.98 -10.28 -11.71
CA LEU A 89 22.37 -8.98 -12.27
C LEU A 89 23.65 -8.42 -11.65
N PHE A 90 23.89 -8.72 -10.36
CA PHE A 90 25.03 -8.27 -9.58
C PHE A 90 25.75 -9.47 -8.95
N PRO A 91 26.51 -10.25 -9.75
CA PRO A 91 27.34 -11.32 -9.22
C PRO A 91 28.44 -10.73 -8.32
N THR A 92 28.69 -11.35 -7.17
CA THR A 92 29.65 -10.88 -6.14
C THR A 92 31.10 -10.76 -6.61
N ASN A 93 31.44 -11.30 -7.78
CA ASN A 93 32.83 -11.43 -8.25
C ASN A 93 33.21 -10.41 -9.32
N ASN A 94 32.27 -9.62 -9.82
CA ASN A 94 32.53 -8.66 -10.90
C ASN A 94 32.41 -7.24 -10.36
N GLU A 95 33.54 -6.60 -10.09
CA GLU A 95 33.61 -5.18 -9.77
C GLU A 95 33.04 -4.36 -10.95
N GLY A 96 31.83 -3.83 -10.77
CA GLY A 96 31.44 -2.49 -11.21
C GLY A 96 31.41 -2.15 -12.70
N ASP A 97 31.69 -3.06 -13.64
CA ASP A 97 31.60 -2.70 -15.06
C ASP A 97 30.13 -2.55 -15.51
N THR A 98 29.74 -1.30 -15.77
CA THR A 98 28.41 -0.94 -16.26
C THR A 98 28.13 -1.55 -17.63
N GLY A 99 29.16 -1.81 -18.45
CA GLY A 99 29.02 -2.47 -19.76
C GLY A 99 28.52 -3.92 -19.67
N ASP A 100 29.04 -4.68 -18.70
CA ASP A 100 28.58 -6.04 -18.42
C ASP A 100 27.14 -6.05 -17.91
N LEU A 101 26.78 -5.11 -17.01
CA LEU A 101 25.43 -4.97 -16.51
C LEU A 101 24.44 -4.65 -17.64
N VAL A 102 24.78 -3.70 -18.52
CA VAL A 102 23.98 -3.37 -19.72
C VAL A 102 23.76 -4.62 -20.57
N SER A 103 24.80 -5.41 -20.81
CA SER A 103 24.71 -6.67 -21.57
C SER A 103 23.77 -7.69 -20.92
N ARG A 104 23.86 -7.86 -19.59
CA ARG A 104 22.95 -8.73 -18.82
C ARG A 104 21.50 -8.24 -18.89
N LEU A 105 21.27 -6.95 -18.75
CA LEU A 105 19.94 -6.33 -18.85
C LEU A 105 19.33 -6.53 -20.23
N ARG A 106 20.12 -6.37 -21.30
CA ARG A 106 19.68 -6.65 -22.68
C ARG A 106 19.26 -8.10 -22.85
N ASN A 107 20.06 -9.05 -22.36
CA ASN A 107 19.79 -10.47 -22.52
C ASN A 107 18.50 -10.89 -21.81
N LYS A 108 18.23 -10.33 -20.63
CA LYS A 108 17.04 -10.68 -19.85
C LYS A 108 15.76 -9.98 -20.29
N ARG A 109 15.86 -8.81 -20.91
CA ARG A 109 14.70 -8.00 -21.35
C ARG A 109 13.66 -7.82 -20.23
N LEU A 110 14.13 -7.43 -19.05
CA LEU A 110 13.26 -7.20 -17.90
C LEU A 110 12.27 -6.06 -18.20
N ALA A 111 11.03 -6.23 -17.76
CA ALA A 111 10.04 -5.16 -17.82
C ALA A 111 10.40 -4.03 -16.85
N ALA A 112 10.05 -2.79 -17.20
CA ALA A 112 10.28 -1.62 -16.35
C ALA A 112 9.75 -1.79 -14.91
N GLU A 113 8.59 -2.44 -14.75
CA GLU A 113 8.01 -2.74 -13.44
C GLU A 113 8.92 -3.62 -12.57
N VAL A 114 9.57 -4.62 -13.17
CA VAL A 114 10.51 -5.50 -12.46
C VAL A 114 11.75 -4.71 -12.03
N LEU A 115 12.23 -3.79 -12.86
CA LEU A 115 13.36 -2.91 -12.52
C LEU A 115 13.02 -1.99 -11.34
N VAL A 116 11.81 -1.44 -11.30
CA VAL A 116 11.33 -0.66 -10.14
C VAL A 116 11.30 -1.53 -8.87
N GLN A 117 10.77 -2.75 -8.95
CA GLN A 117 10.75 -3.68 -7.82
C GLN A 117 12.16 -4.06 -7.34
N ILE A 118 13.13 -4.15 -8.26
CA ILE A 118 14.54 -4.36 -7.92
C ILE A 118 15.09 -3.18 -7.11
N VAL A 119 14.85 -1.94 -7.54
CA VAL A 119 15.29 -0.74 -6.81
C VAL A 119 14.66 -0.69 -5.40
N GLU A 120 13.36 -0.93 -5.29
CA GLU A 120 12.66 -1.01 -4.00
C GLU A 120 13.29 -2.08 -3.09
N ARG A 121 13.61 -3.26 -3.65
CA ARG A 121 14.19 -4.37 -2.91
C ARG A 121 15.63 -4.10 -2.49
N LEU A 122 16.45 -3.50 -3.35
CA LEU A 122 17.82 -3.06 -3.03
C LEU A 122 17.79 -2.06 -1.88
N HIS A 123 16.91 -1.06 -1.95
CA HIS A 123 16.76 -0.06 -0.88
C HIS A 123 16.33 -0.72 0.44
N GLN A 124 15.39 -1.68 0.39
CA GLN A 124 14.97 -2.43 1.57
C GLN A 124 16.11 -3.26 2.19
N ARG A 125 16.98 -3.87 1.37
CA ARG A 125 18.17 -4.61 1.86
C ARG A 125 19.16 -3.67 2.55
N THR A 126 19.43 -2.50 1.96
CA THR A 126 20.31 -1.47 2.56
C THR A 126 19.82 -1.06 3.94
N ARG A 127 18.49 -0.93 4.13
CA ARG A 127 17.90 -0.61 5.44
C ARG A 127 18.10 -1.73 6.47
N VAL A 128 17.84 -2.99 6.09
CA VAL A 128 18.01 -4.12 7.03
C VAL A 128 19.48 -4.33 7.41
N ALA A 129 20.42 -4.00 6.52
CA ALA A 129 21.87 -4.11 6.77
C ALA A 129 22.44 -3.01 7.68
N ASP A 130 21.63 -2.02 8.07
CA ASP A 130 21.74 -1.01 9.14
C ASP A 130 23.08 -0.26 9.38
N LYS A 131 24.17 -0.48 8.62
CA LYS A 131 25.39 0.37 8.57
C LYS A 131 26.58 -0.15 7.74
N LYS A 132 26.49 -1.28 7.06
CA LYS A 132 27.56 -1.74 6.16
C LYS A 132 26.99 -2.02 4.79
N GLU A 133 27.10 -1.03 3.92
CA GLU A 133 27.80 -1.15 2.63
C GLU A 133 27.41 0.02 1.72
N PRO A 134 28.35 0.94 1.39
CA PRO A 134 28.17 1.83 0.24
C PRO A 134 28.01 1.06 -1.07
N GLU A 135 28.31 -0.25 -1.07
CA GLU A 135 28.21 -1.15 -2.22
C GLU A 135 26.77 -1.32 -2.71
N LEU A 136 25.78 -1.44 -1.82
CA LEU A 136 24.38 -1.60 -2.22
C LEU A 136 23.76 -0.31 -2.78
N ALA A 137 24.13 0.85 -2.23
CA ALA A 137 23.76 2.14 -2.80
C ALA A 137 24.38 2.30 -4.20
N SER A 138 25.63 1.87 -4.36
CA SER A 138 26.31 1.85 -5.65
C SER A 138 25.60 0.94 -6.67
N CYS A 139 24.99 -0.18 -6.26
CA CYS A 139 24.22 -1.03 -7.18
C CYS A 139 22.99 -0.31 -7.78
N THR A 140 22.30 0.53 -7.01
CA THR A 140 21.16 1.31 -7.51
C THR A 140 21.63 2.36 -8.52
N ASP A 141 22.71 3.07 -8.22
CA ASP A 141 23.29 4.07 -9.13
C ASP A 141 23.77 3.42 -10.44
N GLN A 142 24.46 2.27 -10.35
CA GLN A 142 24.89 1.48 -11.50
C GLN A 142 23.70 1.02 -12.35
N LEU A 143 22.59 0.61 -11.72
CA LEU A 143 21.38 0.22 -12.43
C LEU A 143 20.75 1.39 -13.19
N ILE A 144 20.70 2.56 -12.55
CA ILE A 144 20.18 3.80 -13.15
C ILE A 144 21.05 4.22 -14.34
N GLU A 145 22.38 4.15 -14.20
CA GLU A 145 23.32 4.46 -15.27
C GLU A 145 23.20 3.49 -16.44
N ALA A 146 23.18 2.18 -16.16
CA ALA A 146 22.99 1.16 -17.19
C ALA A 146 21.63 1.32 -17.92
N ALA A 147 20.57 1.65 -17.19
CA ALA A 147 19.27 1.96 -17.78
C ALA A 147 19.33 3.21 -18.68
N ALA A 148 20.10 4.24 -18.31
CA ALA A 148 20.25 5.45 -19.11
C ALA A 148 21.00 5.18 -20.44
N ILE A 149 22.00 4.30 -20.41
CA ILE A 149 22.68 3.84 -21.63
C ILE A 149 21.68 3.13 -22.56
N LEU A 150 20.84 2.25 -22.00
CA LEU A 150 19.83 1.52 -22.78
C LEU A 150 18.75 2.45 -23.35
N ASP A 151 18.29 3.43 -22.57
CA ASP A 151 17.37 4.46 -23.04
C ASP A 151 17.97 5.24 -24.23
N GLN A 152 19.22 5.68 -24.11
CA GLN A 152 19.92 6.40 -25.16
C GLN A 152 20.10 5.55 -26.43
N GLU A 153 20.45 4.28 -26.28
CA GLU A 153 20.57 3.35 -27.41
C GLU A 153 19.24 3.10 -28.09
N PHE A 154 18.16 2.95 -27.33
CA PHE A 154 16.83 2.77 -27.86
C PHE A 154 16.41 4.00 -28.68
N VAL A 155 16.63 5.20 -28.15
CA VAL A 155 16.39 6.46 -28.87
C VAL A 155 17.23 6.53 -30.15
N ASN A 156 18.52 6.20 -30.07
CA ASN A 156 19.44 6.21 -31.22
C ASN A 156 19.04 5.18 -32.30
N GLN A 157 18.53 4.01 -31.91
CA GLN A 157 18.02 3.01 -32.85
C GLN A 157 16.78 3.52 -33.58
N LYS A 158 15.84 4.13 -32.84
CA LYS A 158 14.61 4.68 -33.43
C LYS A 158 14.89 5.86 -34.37
N THR A 159 15.81 6.76 -34.01
CA THR A 159 16.18 7.87 -34.91
C THR A 159 16.85 7.39 -36.20
N ARG A 160 17.62 6.29 -36.15
CA ARG A 160 18.26 5.69 -37.33
C ARG A 160 17.30 4.93 -38.23
N CYS A 161 16.35 4.19 -37.66
CA CYS A 161 15.42 3.36 -38.43
C CYS A 161 14.21 4.15 -38.98
N GLY A 162 13.94 5.36 -38.47
CA GLY A 162 12.77 6.14 -38.88
C GLY A 162 11.43 5.52 -38.46
N ASP A 163 11.47 4.47 -37.63
CA ASP A 163 10.31 3.71 -37.21
C ASP A 163 9.50 4.46 -36.16
N LYS A 164 8.17 4.40 -36.30
CA LYS A 164 7.25 4.89 -35.28
C LYS A 164 7.38 4.02 -34.01
N ILE A 165 7.32 4.66 -32.84
CA ILE A 165 7.33 3.96 -31.55
C ILE A 165 6.03 3.17 -31.44
N THR A 166 6.13 1.85 -31.28
CA THR A 166 4.94 1.00 -31.10
C THR A 166 4.52 0.97 -29.63
N HIS A 167 3.27 0.63 -29.35
CA HIS A 167 2.79 0.49 -27.97
C HIS A 167 3.58 -0.59 -27.18
N ALA A 168 4.03 -1.66 -27.85
CA ALA A 168 4.85 -2.69 -27.21
C ALA A 168 6.22 -2.15 -26.76
N ASP A 169 6.80 -1.23 -27.53
CA ASP A 169 8.05 -0.55 -27.18
C ASP A 169 7.88 0.36 -25.96
N LEU A 170 6.72 0.98 -25.82
CA LEU A 170 6.39 1.84 -24.69
C LEU A 170 6.27 1.05 -23.37
N VAL A 171 5.73 -0.17 -23.42
CA VAL A 171 5.38 -0.95 -22.23
C VAL A 171 6.57 -1.74 -21.66
N HIS A 172 7.44 -2.30 -22.50
CA HIS A 172 8.53 -3.14 -21.98
C HIS A 172 9.74 -2.35 -21.47
N TRP A 173 10.02 -1.19 -22.05
CA TRP A 173 11.18 -0.34 -21.70
C TRP A 173 10.81 1.15 -21.58
N GLY A 174 9.56 1.46 -21.22
CA GLY A 174 9.14 2.83 -20.93
C GLY A 174 9.31 3.82 -22.08
N GLY A 175 9.42 3.37 -23.33
CA GLY A 175 9.68 4.24 -24.48
C GLY A 175 11.05 4.94 -24.46
N GLY A 176 12.03 4.41 -23.73
CA GLY A 176 13.36 5.01 -23.60
C GLY A 176 13.46 6.04 -22.47
N ASN A 177 12.66 5.91 -21.41
CA ASN A 177 12.77 6.71 -20.18
C ASN A 177 12.73 5.84 -18.92
N VAL A 178 13.29 4.62 -18.97
CA VAL A 178 13.35 3.75 -17.79
C VAL A 178 14.21 4.37 -16.70
N SER A 179 15.36 4.94 -17.07
CA SER A 179 16.27 5.60 -16.14
C SER A 179 15.62 6.77 -15.39
N GLY A 180 14.77 7.55 -16.06
CA GLY A 180 13.99 8.61 -15.42
C GLY A 180 13.04 8.05 -14.36
N ILE A 181 12.29 7.00 -14.71
CA ILE A 181 11.38 6.32 -13.77
C ILE A 181 12.14 5.77 -12.55
N LEU A 182 13.30 5.14 -12.77
CA LEU A 182 14.11 4.60 -11.67
C LEU A 182 14.68 5.70 -10.78
N LYS A 183 15.11 6.84 -11.35
CA LYS A 183 15.58 8.02 -10.58
C LYS A 183 14.48 8.62 -9.72
N ASP A 184 13.28 8.77 -10.27
CA ASP A 184 12.15 9.32 -9.52
C ASP A 184 11.76 8.39 -8.39
N LYS A 185 11.76 7.07 -8.63
CA LYS A 185 11.53 6.06 -7.60
C LYS A 185 12.59 6.03 -6.51
N ASP A 186 13.86 6.11 -6.87
CA ASP A 186 14.95 6.17 -5.89
C ASP A 186 14.83 7.42 -5.00
N LYS A 187 14.50 8.58 -5.58
CA LYS A 187 14.23 9.81 -4.82
C LYS A 187 13.01 9.70 -3.92
N ASP A 188 11.92 9.12 -4.40
CA ASP A 188 10.71 8.93 -3.60
C ASP A 188 10.98 8.01 -2.40
N LEU A 189 11.70 6.90 -2.61
CA LEU A 189 12.14 6.02 -1.53
C LEU A 189 13.06 6.77 -0.55
N ALA A 190 14.04 7.52 -1.05
CA ALA A 190 14.91 8.33 -0.19
C ALA A 190 14.13 9.34 0.67
N ARG A 191 13.04 9.91 0.16
CA ARG A 191 12.15 10.81 0.92
C ARG A 191 11.29 10.07 1.94
N GLU A 192 10.68 8.95 1.58
CA GLU A 192 9.88 8.12 2.49
C GLU A 192 10.69 7.65 3.70
N TYR A 193 11.98 7.42 3.48
CA TYR A 193 12.91 6.95 4.51
C TYR A 193 13.75 8.05 5.15
N ASP A 194 13.53 9.32 4.80
CA ASP A 194 14.13 10.44 5.52
C ASP A 194 13.54 10.48 6.95
N GLU A 195 14.40 10.30 7.95
CA GLU A 195 14.03 10.34 9.37
C GLU A 195 13.32 11.65 9.73
N GLN A 196 13.67 12.76 9.06
CA GLN A 196 13.00 14.04 9.26
C GLN A 196 11.58 14.04 8.70
N PHE A 197 11.31 13.29 7.65
CA PHE A 197 9.97 13.13 7.09
C PHE A 197 9.13 12.22 7.98
N GLN A 198 9.71 11.12 8.48
CA GLN A 198 9.03 10.22 9.43
C GLN A 198 8.67 10.92 10.73
N LYS A 199 9.60 11.69 11.33
CA LYS A 199 9.32 12.50 12.53
C LYS A 199 8.23 13.53 12.28
N ARG A 200 8.20 14.15 11.10
CA ARG A 200 7.13 15.09 10.72
C ARG A 200 5.78 14.39 10.58
N LEU A 201 5.73 13.22 9.96
CA LEU A 201 4.52 12.39 9.84
C LEU A 201 4.01 11.92 11.20
N GLU A 202 4.89 11.40 12.05
CA GLU A 202 4.56 10.97 13.40
C GLU A 202 4.00 12.13 14.22
N SER A 203 4.64 13.30 14.17
CA SER A 203 4.13 14.51 14.83
C SER A 203 2.74 14.94 14.33
N PHE A 204 2.42 14.70 13.05
CA PHE A 204 1.11 14.99 12.47
C PHE A 204 0.04 14.02 12.96
N TYR A 205 0.35 12.73 13.04
CA TYR A 205 -0.55 11.72 13.62
C TYR A 205 -0.75 11.93 15.12
N ASP A 206 0.30 12.23 15.88
CA ASP A 206 0.21 12.55 17.30
C ASP A 206 -0.68 13.78 17.53
N ALA A 207 -0.54 14.83 16.71
CA ALA A 207 -1.39 16.01 16.78
C ALA A 207 -2.86 15.69 16.40
N ALA A 208 -3.10 14.80 15.44
CA ALA A 208 -4.44 14.37 15.07
C ALA A 208 -5.10 13.51 16.16
N VAL A 209 -4.36 12.58 16.76
CA VAL A 209 -4.83 11.77 17.91
C VAL A 209 -5.15 12.67 19.09
N LYS A 210 -4.29 13.66 19.38
CA LYS A 210 -4.49 14.63 20.46
C LYS A 210 -5.74 15.50 20.28
N LYS A 211 -6.15 15.80 19.04
CA LYS A 211 -7.42 16.49 18.75
C LYS A 211 -8.66 15.60 18.95
N HIS A 212 -8.52 14.28 18.89
CA HIS A 212 -9.62 13.33 19.07
C HIS A 212 -9.76 12.82 20.51
N THR A 213 -8.74 12.95 21.35
CA THR A 213 -8.88 12.79 22.81
C THR A 213 -9.62 14.00 23.38
N ARG A 214 -10.92 13.81 23.62
CA ARG A 214 -11.90 14.78 24.14
C ARG A 214 -11.51 15.45 25.47
N ASP A 215 -10.48 14.97 26.16
CA ASP A 215 -10.12 15.42 27.51
C ASP A 215 -9.30 16.73 27.54
N GLU A 216 -8.71 17.17 26.42
CA GLU A 216 -7.97 18.46 26.35
C GLU A 216 -8.75 19.58 25.62
N VAL A 217 -9.88 19.28 24.98
CA VAL A 217 -10.76 20.34 24.48
C VAL A 217 -11.56 20.86 25.66
N ASP A 218 -10.95 21.78 26.41
CA ASP A 218 -11.62 22.55 27.44
C ASP A 218 -12.85 23.21 26.80
N SER A 219 -14.00 22.58 27.03
CA SER A 219 -15.28 22.95 26.43
C SER A 219 -15.75 24.32 26.94
N ARG A 220 -14.99 24.94 27.86
CA ARG A 220 -15.26 26.23 28.48
C ARG A 220 -14.29 27.32 28.05
N GLY A 221 -13.17 27.02 27.38
CA GLY A 221 -12.20 28.04 26.97
C GLY A 221 -12.73 29.07 25.95
N TRP A 222 -13.85 28.77 25.29
CA TRP A 222 -14.52 29.66 24.34
C TRP A 222 -15.62 30.51 25.01
N MET A 223 -15.86 30.31 26.31
CA MET A 223 -16.82 31.07 27.12
C MET A 223 -16.17 32.17 27.97
N ASP A 224 -14.88 32.45 27.82
CA ASP A 224 -14.26 33.61 28.47
C ASP A 224 -14.78 34.90 27.79
N GLY A 225 -15.83 35.44 28.40
CA GLY A 225 -16.67 36.55 27.95
C GLY A 225 -16.01 37.93 27.96
N ASP A 226 -14.79 38.05 27.45
CA ASP A 226 -14.07 39.33 27.36
C ASP A 226 -13.75 39.79 25.93
N ALA A 227 -14.12 39.02 24.89
CA ALA A 227 -13.85 39.40 23.50
C ALA A 227 -14.77 40.51 22.94
N TRP A 228 -15.83 40.91 23.66
CA TRP A 228 -16.83 41.88 23.21
C TRP A 228 -17.26 42.85 24.32
N LYS A 229 -16.30 43.45 25.02
CA LYS A 229 -16.59 44.68 25.78
C LYS A 229 -16.56 45.87 24.82
N PRO A 230 -17.65 46.65 24.71
CA PRO A 230 -17.77 47.80 23.79
C PRO A 230 -16.86 48.98 24.19
#